data_AF-A0A2E7H855-F1
#
_entry.id   AF-A0A2E7H855-F1
#
_cell.length_a   1.000
_cell.length_b   1.000
_cell.length_c   1.000
_cell.angle_alpha   90.00
_cell.angle_beta   90.00
_cell.angle_gamma   90.00
#
_symmetry.space_group_name_H-M   'P 1'
#
loop_
_entity.id
_entity.type
_entity.pdbx_description
1 polymer ?
#
loop_
_entity_poly.entity_id
_entity_poly.type
_entity_poly.pdbx_seq_one_letter_code
_entity_poly.pdbx_strand_id
1 'polypeptide(L)'
;MVIKFFTKKPYFRKMKTSVFVFGISIAMLSIGPFVYGQSDVNSEAVQPDFLNVHVTQNSTQSELAQLQKDMSAVNIGFRYDMVNWIDGKLQSIRFALILRDGTMIRNAYEVMDSETDVWIRLEGTGEERVFCAGDKCAD
;
A
#
# COMPACT_ATOMS: atom_id res chain seq x y z
N MET A 1 -51.44 -3.29 -38.82
CA MET A 1 -52.34 -2.47 -39.66
C MET A 1 -52.81 -1.27 -38.84
N VAL A 2 -52.48 -0.07 -39.33
CA VAL A 2 -53.07 1.26 -39.08
C VAL A 2 -52.86 1.98 -37.72
N ILE A 3 -52.44 3.24 -37.87
CA ILE A 3 -52.07 4.30 -36.94
C ILE A 3 -53.28 5.23 -36.69
N LYS A 4 -53.41 5.84 -35.49
CA LYS A 4 -53.70 7.28 -35.19
C LYS A 4 -54.32 7.45 -33.79
N PHE A 5 -53.62 8.12 -32.86
CA PHE A 5 -53.69 9.56 -32.53
C PHE A 5 -55.07 10.03 -32.05
N PHE A 6 -55.19 10.41 -30.77
CA PHE A 6 -55.94 11.61 -30.40
C PHE A 6 -55.38 12.29 -29.14
N THR A 7 -55.12 13.58 -29.35
CA THR A 7 -54.64 14.64 -28.48
C THR A 7 -55.68 15.09 -27.45
N LYS A 8 -55.24 15.57 -26.27
CA LYS A 8 -55.83 16.77 -25.64
C LYS A 8 -54.81 17.55 -24.80
N LYS A 9 -54.75 18.85 -25.11
CA LYS A 9 -53.85 19.89 -24.57
C LYS A 9 -54.13 20.22 -23.08
N PRO A 10 -53.11 20.66 -22.32
CA PRO A 10 -53.29 21.35 -21.04
C PRO A 10 -53.54 22.86 -21.25
N TYR A 11 -54.41 23.47 -20.42
CA TYR A 11 -54.59 24.93 -20.38
C TYR A 11 -54.18 25.50 -19.02
N PHE A 12 -53.40 26.57 -19.12
CA PHE A 12 -52.69 27.32 -18.09
C PHE A 12 -53.59 27.97 -17.03
N ARG A 13 -53.08 28.09 -15.79
CA ARG A 13 -53.53 29.12 -14.83
C ARG A 13 -52.35 29.81 -14.14
N LYS A 14 -52.10 31.03 -14.60
CA LYS A 14 -51.56 32.26 -13.96
C LYS A 14 -50.51 32.18 -12.84
N MET A 15 -49.27 32.42 -13.30
CA MET A 15 -48.19 33.29 -12.79
C MET A 15 -48.51 34.23 -11.60
N LYS A 16 -47.70 34.11 -10.53
CA LYS A 16 -47.24 35.23 -9.70
C LYS A 16 -45.72 35.17 -9.60
N THR A 17 -45.11 36.28 -9.93
CA THR A 17 -43.70 36.51 -10.20
C THR A 17 -42.89 36.58 -8.90
N SER A 18 -41.82 35.80 -8.81
CA SER A 18 -40.63 36.17 -8.01
C SER A 18 -39.41 35.64 -8.74
N VAL A 19 -38.71 36.60 -9.34
CA VAL A 19 -37.44 36.44 -10.05
C VAL A 19 -36.34 36.43 -8.99
N PHE A 20 -35.56 35.36 -8.92
CA PHE A 20 -34.25 35.38 -8.26
C PHE A 20 -33.23 34.78 -9.24
N VAL A 21 -32.45 35.67 -9.84
CA VAL A 21 -31.33 35.35 -10.74
C VAL A 21 -30.08 35.37 -9.87
N PHE A 22 -29.41 34.22 -9.75
CA PHE A 22 -28.01 34.17 -9.34
C PHE A 22 -27.22 33.49 -10.45
N GLY A 23 -26.64 34.32 -11.30
CA GLY A 23 -25.59 33.91 -12.24
C GLY A 23 -24.25 33.91 -11.51
N ILE A 24 -23.53 32.78 -11.54
CA ILE A 24 -22.12 32.72 -11.18
C ILE A 24 -21.34 32.50 -12.47
N SER A 25 -20.68 33.57 -12.90
CA SER A 25 -19.75 33.61 -14.02
C SER A 25 -18.45 32.91 -13.62
N ILE A 26 -18.09 31.79 -14.26
CA ILE A 26 -16.75 31.23 -14.16
C ILE A 26 -15.89 31.90 -15.23
N ALA A 27 -15.12 32.90 -14.81
CA ALA A 27 -14.03 33.45 -15.61
C ALA A 27 -12.80 32.55 -15.46
N MET A 28 -12.31 32.04 -16.59
CA MET A 28 -10.95 31.49 -16.70
C MET A 28 -9.92 32.62 -16.75
N LEU A 29 -8.73 32.38 -16.18
CA LEU A 29 -7.40 33.02 -16.34
C LEU A 29 -6.72 32.96 -14.95
N SER A 30 -5.45 32.59 -14.74
CA SER A 30 -4.28 32.42 -15.58
C SER A 30 -3.16 31.73 -14.78
N ILE A 31 -2.36 30.93 -15.48
CA ILE A 31 -0.92 30.65 -15.35
C ILE A 31 -0.23 31.11 -14.05
N GLY A 32 0.25 30.12 -13.28
CA GLY A 32 1.45 30.21 -12.46
C GLY A 32 2.01 28.80 -12.29
N PRO A 33 3.26 28.50 -12.67
CA PRO A 33 3.87 27.23 -12.27
C PRO A 33 4.04 27.29 -10.76
N PHE A 34 3.21 26.53 -10.04
CA PHE A 34 3.45 26.23 -8.65
C PHE A 34 4.79 25.52 -8.56
N VAL A 35 5.81 26.27 -8.14
CA VAL A 35 7.07 25.74 -7.63
C VAL A 35 6.72 24.96 -6.37
N TYR A 36 6.45 23.66 -6.55
CA TYR A 36 6.63 22.72 -5.45
C TYR A 36 8.14 22.50 -5.35
N GLY A 37 8.75 23.17 -4.38
CA GLY A 37 10.10 22.82 -3.93
C GLY A 37 10.08 21.36 -3.46
N GLN A 38 10.51 20.45 -4.33
CA GLN A 38 11.01 19.16 -3.86
C GLN A 38 12.35 19.47 -3.21
N SER A 39 12.33 19.50 -1.88
CA SER A 39 13.57 19.36 -1.13
C SER A 39 14.08 17.96 -1.43
N ASP A 40 15.09 17.86 -2.29
CA ASP A 40 16.00 16.73 -2.37
C ASP A 40 16.74 16.62 -1.04
N VAL A 41 16.00 16.26 0.01
CA VAL A 41 16.62 15.59 1.15
C VAL A 41 16.77 14.16 0.66
N ASN A 42 17.89 13.92 -0.05
CA ASN A 42 18.51 12.62 -0.02
C ASN A 42 18.91 12.38 1.44
N SER A 43 17.91 12.10 2.28
CA SER A 43 18.11 11.56 3.60
C SER A 43 18.79 10.25 3.28
N GLU A 44 20.09 10.18 3.55
CA GLU A 44 20.76 8.91 3.78
C GLU A 44 20.01 8.29 4.96
N ALA A 45 18.89 7.65 4.64
CA ALA A 45 18.18 6.75 5.49
C ALA A 45 19.24 5.82 6.04
N VAL A 46 19.39 5.82 7.37
CA VAL A 46 20.17 4.82 8.08
C VAL A 46 19.54 3.47 7.71
N GLN A 47 20.09 2.88 6.66
CA GLN A 47 19.79 1.54 6.24
C GLN A 47 20.77 0.66 6.99
N PRO A 48 20.31 -0.45 7.57
CA PRO A 48 21.21 -1.26 8.34
C PRO A 48 22.17 -1.93 7.34
N ASP A 49 23.47 -1.88 7.64
CA ASP A 49 24.47 -2.63 6.86
C ASP A 49 24.30 -4.14 7.04
N PHE A 50 23.55 -4.53 8.08
CA PHE A 50 23.22 -5.90 8.42
C PHE A 50 21.84 -6.00 9.10
N LEU A 51 20.96 -6.83 8.54
CA LEU A 51 19.73 -7.29 9.20
C LEU A 51 19.65 -8.80 8.99
N ASN A 52 19.44 -9.56 10.06
CA ASN A 52 19.16 -11.00 9.96
C ASN A 52 18.02 -11.36 10.91
N VAL A 53 16.88 -11.74 10.34
CA VAL A 53 15.67 -12.09 11.07
C VAL A 53 15.11 -13.41 10.58
N HIS A 54 14.62 -14.20 11.51
CA HIS A 54 14.09 -15.53 11.26
C HIS A 54 12.60 -15.57 11.61
N VAL A 55 11.77 -16.03 10.67
CA VAL A 55 10.35 -16.31 10.90
C VAL A 55 10.16 -17.82 10.87
N THR A 56 9.69 -18.38 11.98
CA THR A 56 9.52 -19.83 12.17
C THR A 56 8.10 -20.16 12.61
N GLN A 57 7.77 -21.44 12.72
CA GLN A 57 6.48 -21.89 13.30
C GLN A 57 6.22 -21.33 14.71
N ASN A 58 7.25 -20.99 15.47
CA ASN A 58 7.11 -20.47 16.83
C ASN A 58 7.13 -18.94 16.92
N SER A 59 7.36 -18.23 15.79
CA SER A 59 7.20 -16.78 15.77
C SER A 59 5.83 -16.41 16.29
N THR A 60 5.65 -15.26 16.91
CA THR A 60 4.37 -14.82 17.45
C THR A 60 3.84 -13.60 16.69
N GLN A 61 2.53 -13.32 16.83
CA GLN A 61 1.96 -12.09 16.30
C GLN A 61 2.67 -10.83 16.82
N SER A 62 3.08 -10.83 18.09
CA SER A 62 3.79 -9.70 18.70
C SER A 62 5.18 -9.49 18.09
N GLU A 63 5.90 -10.58 17.79
CA GLU A 63 7.21 -10.52 17.14
C GLU A 63 7.09 -10.03 15.70
N LEU A 64 6.08 -10.48 14.94
CA LEU A 64 5.83 -9.98 13.58
C LEU A 64 5.48 -8.49 13.56
N ALA A 65 4.69 -8.02 14.55
CA ALA A 65 4.37 -6.60 14.68
C ALA A 65 5.60 -5.76 15.06
N GLN A 66 6.43 -6.28 15.96
CA GLN A 66 7.69 -5.65 16.35
C GLN A 66 8.66 -5.59 15.16
N LEU A 67 8.79 -6.69 14.41
CA LEU A 67 9.57 -6.77 13.18
C LEU A 67 9.14 -5.71 12.16
N GLN A 68 7.83 -5.52 11.97
CA GLN A 68 7.30 -4.48 11.09
C GLN A 68 7.75 -3.08 11.52
N LYS A 69 7.75 -2.81 12.83
CA LYS A 69 8.19 -1.53 13.38
C LYS A 69 9.70 -1.34 13.21
N ASP A 70 10.48 -2.37 13.51
CA ASP A 70 11.95 -2.31 13.45
C ASP A 70 12.44 -2.13 12.01
N MET A 71 11.87 -2.86 11.05
CA MET A 71 12.17 -2.67 9.64
C MET A 71 11.75 -1.29 9.14
N SER A 72 10.60 -0.78 9.59
CA SER A 72 10.18 0.58 9.22
C SER A 72 11.11 1.66 9.76
N ALA A 73 11.73 1.46 10.92
CA ALA A 73 12.68 2.41 11.51
C ALA A 73 13.93 2.59 10.64
N VAL A 74 14.26 1.57 9.83
CA VAL A 74 15.40 1.56 8.90
C VAL A 74 14.97 1.68 7.43
N ASN A 75 13.77 2.21 7.18
CA ASN A 75 13.20 2.47 5.86
C ASN A 75 12.97 1.22 4.97
N ILE A 76 12.73 0.07 5.59
CA ILE A 76 12.32 -1.16 4.93
C ILE A 76 10.85 -1.43 5.28
N GLY A 77 10.01 -1.49 4.26
CA GLY A 77 8.59 -1.79 4.43
C GLY A 77 8.36 -3.29 4.57
N PHE A 78 8.14 -3.79 5.78
CA PHE A 78 7.60 -5.13 6.00
C PHE A 78 6.08 -5.07 6.02
N ARG A 79 5.43 -5.92 5.23
CA ARG A 79 3.98 -6.09 5.19
C ARG A 79 3.69 -7.57 5.22
N TYR A 80 2.79 -8.00 6.09
CA TYR A 80 2.37 -9.39 6.15
C TYR A 80 0.85 -9.49 6.20
N ASP A 81 0.31 -10.54 5.60
CA ASP A 81 -1.11 -10.83 5.55
C ASP A 81 -1.34 -12.35 5.42
N MET A 82 -2.62 -12.74 5.39
CA MET A 82 -3.05 -14.14 5.34
C MET A 82 -2.33 -15.03 6.37
N VAL A 83 -2.17 -14.50 7.59
CA VAL A 83 -1.50 -15.21 8.68
C VAL A 83 -2.48 -16.16 9.34
N ASN A 84 -2.12 -17.44 9.43
CA ASN A 84 -2.90 -18.44 10.14
C ASN A 84 -2.14 -18.95 11.37
N TRP A 85 -2.84 -19.00 12.50
CA TRP A 85 -2.33 -19.50 13.77
C TRP A 85 -3.18 -20.69 14.22
N ILE A 86 -2.55 -21.80 14.58
CA ILE A 86 -3.23 -22.96 15.19
C ILE A 86 -2.44 -23.33 16.46
N ASP A 87 -3.13 -23.42 17.58
CA ASP A 87 -2.55 -23.73 18.90
C ASP A 87 -1.34 -22.84 19.27
N GLY A 88 -1.41 -21.55 18.90
CA GLY A 88 -0.35 -20.58 19.16
C GLY A 88 0.87 -20.69 18.23
N LYS A 89 0.82 -21.57 17.23
CA LYS A 89 1.88 -21.78 16.25
C LYS A 89 1.51 -21.19 14.89
N LEU A 90 2.49 -20.59 14.24
CA LEU A 90 2.36 -20.04 12.89
C LEU A 90 2.25 -21.20 11.90
N GLN A 91 1.14 -21.26 11.17
CA GLN A 91 0.88 -22.31 10.18
C GLN A 91 1.06 -21.83 8.74
N SER A 92 0.77 -20.55 8.50
CA SER A 92 0.98 -19.94 7.19
C SER A 92 1.15 -18.43 7.34
N ILE A 93 1.93 -17.85 6.42
CA ILE A 93 2.15 -16.41 6.33
C ILE A 93 2.46 -16.03 4.89
N ARG A 94 1.91 -14.90 4.45
CA ARG A 94 2.41 -14.20 3.28
C ARG A 94 2.99 -12.88 3.74
N PHE A 95 4.15 -12.53 3.18
CA PHE A 95 4.77 -11.25 3.44
C PHE A 95 5.40 -10.65 2.20
N ALA A 96 5.54 -9.34 2.23
CA ALA A 96 6.24 -8.54 1.26
C ALA A 96 7.22 -7.62 1.97
N LEU A 97 8.41 -7.53 1.41
CA LEU A 97 9.43 -6.58 1.79
C LEU A 97 9.53 -5.54 0.68
N ILE A 98 9.48 -4.27 1.07
CA ILE A 98 9.53 -3.11 0.18
C ILE A 98 10.79 -2.34 0.53
N LEU A 99 11.74 -2.35 -0.37
CA LEU A 99 12.98 -1.60 -0.24
C LEU A 99 12.77 -0.13 -0.64
N ARG A 100 13.71 0.74 -0.25
CA ARG A 100 13.64 2.19 -0.52
C ARG A 100 13.60 2.51 -2.02
N ASP A 101 14.29 1.71 -2.83
CA ASP A 101 14.29 1.81 -4.30
C ASP A 101 12.94 1.38 -4.93
N GLY A 102 11.98 0.93 -4.12
CA GLY A 102 10.69 0.44 -4.55
C GLY A 102 10.70 -1.06 -4.91
N THR A 103 11.85 -1.72 -4.85
CA THR A 103 11.97 -3.16 -5.08
C THR A 103 11.09 -3.90 -4.07
N MET A 104 10.27 -4.81 -4.59
CA MET A 104 9.31 -5.56 -3.79
C MET A 104 9.59 -7.05 -3.90
N ILE A 105 9.78 -7.69 -2.75
CA ILE A 105 10.06 -9.13 -2.65
C ILE A 105 8.92 -9.76 -1.87
N ARG A 106 8.26 -10.73 -2.51
CA ARG A 106 7.05 -11.37 -1.99
C ARG A 106 7.36 -12.83 -1.71
N ASN A 107 6.96 -13.26 -0.52
CA ASN A 107 7.07 -14.65 -0.10
C ASN A 107 5.73 -15.11 0.45
N ALA A 108 5.37 -16.35 0.13
CA ALA A 108 4.16 -16.99 0.61
C ALA A 108 4.52 -18.38 1.09
N TYR A 109 4.30 -18.60 2.38
CA TYR A 109 4.47 -19.89 3.05
C TYR A 109 3.08 -20.41 3.37
N GLU A 110 2.62 -21.35 2.55
CA GLU A 110 1.30 -21.98 2.72
C GLU A 110 1.30 -23.02 3.86
N VAL A 111 2.48 -23.55 4.21
CA VAL A 111 2.70 -24.47 5.32
C VAL A 111 3.99 -24.07 6.05
N MET A 112 3.91 -23.94 7.36
CA MET A 112 5.03 -23.69 8.28
C MET A 112 5.13 -24.87 9.25
N ASP A 113 6.15 -25.70 9.07
CA ASP A 113 6.46 -26.81 9.96
C ASP A 113 7.64 -26.49 10.89
N SER A 114 8.09 -27.49 11.66
CA SER A 114 9.22 -27.34 12.59
C SER A 114 10.58 -27.16 11.90
N GLU A 115 10.67 -27.47 10.61
CA GLU A 115 11.90 -27.33 9.81
C GLU A 115 11.91 -26.03 9.01
N THR A 116 10.76 -25.38 8.89
CA THR A 116 10.60 -24.12 8.17
C THR A 116 11.23 -22.97 8.95
N ASP A 117 12.35 -22.47 8.43
CA ASP A 117 13.00 -21.25 8.89
C ASP A 117 13.09 -20.26 7.73
N VAL A 118 12.38 -19.15 7.86
CA VAL A 118 12.33 -18.11 6.83
C VAL A 118 13.30 -17.00 7.21
N TRP A 119 14.37 -16.89 6.45
CA TRP A 119 15.40 -15.90 6.69
C TRP A 119 15.06 -14.60 5.96
N ILE A 120 15.21 -13.48 6.64
CA ILE A 120 15.18 -12.14 6.05
C ILE A 120 16.53 -11.50 6.34
N ARG A 121 17.37 -11.49 5.31
CA ARG A 121 18.77 -11.07 5.37
C ARG A 121 19.02 -9.88 4.48
N LEU A 122 19.56 -8.81 5.06
CA LEU A 122 20.17 -7.70 4.33
C LEU A 122 21.64 -7.62 4.72
N GLU A 123 22.51 -7.56 3.73
CA GLU A 123 23.95 -7.38 3.93
C GLU A 123 24.53 -6.41 2.92
N GLY A 124 25.55 -5.67 3.33
CA GLY A 124 26.30 -4.80 2.45
C GLY A 124 25.69 -3.41 2.26
N THR A 125 26.39 -2.60 1.49
CA THR A 125 26.16 -1.15 1.40
C THR A 125 26.05 -0.70 -0.06
N GLY A 126 25.18 0.27 -0.32
CA GLY A 126 25.06 0.86 -1.66
C GLY A 126 24.64 -0.15 -2.72
N GLU A 127 25.43 -0.26 -3.78
CA GLU A 127 25.17 -1.14 -4.94
C GLU A 127 25.54 -2.61 -4.69
N GLU A 128 26.39 -2.90 -3.69
CA GLU A 128 26.81 -4.26 -3.32
C GLU A 128 25.85 -4.92 -2.33
N ARG A 129 24.69 -4.30 -2.07
CA ARG A 129 23.74 -4.79 -1.08
C ARG A 129 23.09 -6.09 -1.54
N VAL A 130 23.30 -7.15 -0.77
CA VAL A 130 22.62 -8.44 -0.91
C VAL A 130 21.34 -8.39 -0.09
N PHE A 131 20.22 -8.65 -0.74
CA PHE A 131 18.93 -8.85 -0.10
C PHE A 131 18.42 -10.25 -0.39
N CYS A 132 18.15 -11.02 0.65
CA CYS A 132 17.56 -12.34 0.53
C CYS A 132 16.42 -12.50 1.52
N ALA A 133 15.25 -12.94 1.04
CA ALA A 133 14.12 -13.28 1.90
C ALA A 133 13.56 -14.63 1.48
N GLY A 134 13.69 -15.63 2.33
CA GLY A 134 13.20 -16.99 2.07
C GLY A 134 13.95 -18.07 2.86
N ASP A 135 13.55 -19.32 2.65
CA ASP A 135 14.19 -20.54 3.18
C ASP A 135 15.56 -20.80 2.52
N LYS A 136 15.68 -20.43 1.24
CA LYS A 136 16.92 -20.54 0.45
C LYS A 136 18.00 -19.51 0.78
N CYS A 137 17.76 -18.67 1.78
CA CYS A 137 18.68 -17.62 2.21
C CYS A 137 19.58 -18.07 3.37
N ALA A 138 19.42 -19.31 3.83
CA ALA A 138 20.35 -19.99 4.70
C ALA A 138 21.63 -20.34 3.90
N ASP A 139 22.66 -19.51 4.08
CA ASP A 139 24.06 -19.59 3.57
C ASP A 139 24.34 -20.27 2.22
#